data_AF-A0A6L7XK06-F1
#
_entry.id   AF-A0A6L7XK06-F1
#
_cell.length_a   1.000
_cell.length_b   1.000
_cell.length_c   1.000
_cell.angle_alpha   90.00
_cell.angle_beta   90.00
_cell.angle_gamma   90.00
#
_symmetry.space_group_name_H-M   'P 1'
#
loop_
_entity.id
_entity.type
_entity.pdbx_description
1 polymer ?
#
loop_
_entity_poly.entity_id
_entity_poly.type
_entity_poly.pdbx_seq_one_letter_code
_entity_poly.pdbx_strand_id
1 'polypeptide(L)' 'GPVSVGDVVVQPGDIVVADEDGVVVVPRVHAERVISALADVQAKEDALEERMARGEVTSLWDRARYAVRGVEEI' A
#
# COMPACT_ATOMS: atom_id res chain seq x y z
N GLY A 1 18.18 20.68 4.60
CA GLY A 1 18.50 19.89 3.40
C GLY A 1 17.74 18.58 3.45
N PRO A 2 17.80 17.74 2.42
CA PRO A 2 17.21 16.40 2.46
C PRO A 2 17.82 15.55 3.59
N VAL A 3 17.05 14.57 4.07
CA VAL A 3 17.47 13.60 5.07
C VAL A 3 17.23 12.19 4.52
N SER A 4 18.17 11.27 4.73
CA SER A 4 18.00 9.85 4.42
C SER A 4 17.56 9.10 5.67
N VAL A 5 16.52 8.27 5.53
CA VAL A 5 16.06 7.34 6.58
C VAL A 5 15.97 5.96 5.95
N GLY A 6 16.89 5.06 6.34
CA GLY A 6 17.13 3.83 5.59
C GLY A 6 17.51 4.16 4.13
N ASP A 7 16.86 3.48 3.19
CA ASP A 7 17.07 3.66 1.75
C ASP A 7 16.12 4.70 1.11
N VAL A 8 15.40 5.47 1.93
CA VAL A 8 14.44 6.49 1.47
C VAL A 8 14.98 7.89 1.74
N VAL A 9 14.98 8.75 0.71
CA VAL A 9 15.32 10.17 0.80
C VAL A 9 14.06 10.99 1.02
N VAL A 10 14.05 11.82 2.06
CA VAL A 10 12.95 12.72 2.42
C VAL A 10 13.36 14.16 2.16
N GLN A 11 12.55 14.89 1.38
CA GLN A 11 12.71 16.31 1.14
C GLN A 11 11.83 17.12 2.11
N PRO A 12 12.24 18.34 2.50
CA PRO A 12 11.34 19.25 3.21
C PRO A 12 10.04 19.49 2.42
N GLY A 13 8.90 19.19 3.05
CA GLY A 13 7.57 19.34 2.47
C GLY A 13 6.98 18.07 1.85
N ASP A 14 7.70 16.96 1.85
CA ASP A 14 7.11 15.64 1.58
C ASP A 14 6.15 15.24 2.70
N ILE A 15 5.16 14.41 2.37
CA ILE A 15 4.17 13.90 3.32
C ILE A 15 4.68 12.59 3.87
N VAL A 16 4.71 12.46 5.20
CA VAL A 16 5.09 11.21 5.88
C VAL A 16 3.86 10.67 6.57
N VAL A 17 3.52 9.41 6.28
CA VAL A 17 2.41 8.68 6.91
C VAL A 17 3.00 7.46 7.60
N ALA A 18 2.54 7.18 8.82
CA ALA A 18 3.02 6.06 9.62
C ALA A 18 1.85 5.39 10.35
N ASP A 19 1.84 4.08 10.34
CA ASP A 19 0.89 3.20 11.04
C ASP A 19 1.63 2.00 11.64
N GLU A 20 0.89 0.94 11.98
CA GLU A 20 1.43 -0.30 12.55
C GLU A 20 2.19 -1.17 11.55
N ASP A 21 1.93 -1.03 10.25
CA ASP A 21 2.60 -1.77 9.18
C ASP A 21 3.92 -1.09 8.78
N GLY A 22 4.01 0.23 8.94
CA GLY A 22 5.28 0.93 8.81
C GLY A 22 5.14 2.41 8.48
N VAL A 23 6.10 2.91 7.70
CA VAL A 23 6.23 4.33 7.35
C VAL A 23 6.36 4.49 5.84
N VAL A 24 5.57 5.39 5.27
CA VAL A 24 5.60 5.74 3.85
C VAL A 24 5.88 7.22 3.68
N VAL A 25 6.74 7.55 2.71
CA VAL A 25 7.04 8.93 2.32
C VAL A 25 6.45 9.18 0.94
N VAL A 26 5.55 10.16 0.84
CA VAL A 26 4.95 10.61 -0.41
C VAL A 26 5.62 11.91 -0.83
N PRO A 27 6.37 11.93 -1.94
CA PRO A 27 6.93 13.16 -2.48
C PRO A 27 5.83 14.20 -2.71
N ARG A 28 6.08 15.47 -2.33
CA ARG A 28 5.07 16.54 -2.44
C ARG A 28 4.45 16.64 -3.83
N VAL A 29 5.27 16.45 -4.87
CA VAL A 29 4.87 16.49 -6.29
C VAL A 29 3.89 15.39 -6.69
N HIS A 30 3.71 14.37 -5.87
CA HIS A 30 2.80 13.26 -6.12
C HIS A 30 1.56 13.29 -5.23
N ALA A 31 1.44 14.24 -4.30
CA ALA A 31 0.35 14.30 -3.34
C ALA A 31 -1.03 14.25 -4.00
N GLU A 32 -1.26 15.05 -5.05
CA GLU A 32 -2.54 15.08 -5.78
C GLU A 32 -2.86 13.74 -6.48
N ARG A 33 -1.84 13.09 -7.04
CA ARG A 33 -2.01 11.77 -7.67
C ARG A 33 -2.32 10.70 -6.63
N VAL A 34 -1.64 10.73 -5.49
CA VAL A 34 -1.87 9.77 -4.41
C VAL A 34 -3.28 9.94 -3.86
N ILE A 35 -3.69 11.17 -3.49
CA ILE A 35 -5.02 11.40 -2.89
C ILE A 35 -6.16 11.03 -3.85
N SER A 36 -5.99 11.29 -5.16
CA SER A 36 -6.98 10.90 -6.17
C SER A 36 -7.13 9.38 -6.29
N ALA A 37 -6.04 8.63 -6.07
CA ALA A 37 -6.06 7.17 -6.15
C ALA A 37 -6.61 6.50 -4.87
N LEU A 38 -6.64 7.19 -3.73
CA LEU A 38 -7.07 6.61 -2.45
C LEU A 38 -8.53 6.15 -2.48
N ALA A 39 -9.42 6.84 -3.18
CA ALA A 39 -10.82 6.44 -3.30
C ALA A 39 -10.99 5.05 -3.95
N ASP A 40 -10.22 4.78 -5.01
CA ASP A 40 -10.24 3.49 -5.69
C ASP A 40 -9.60 2.37 -4.85
N VAL A 41 -8.63 2.71 -4.00
CA VAL A 41 -8.03 1.76 -3.06
C VAL A 41 -9.03 1.40 -1.97
N GLN A 42 -9.65 2.40 -1.33
CA GLN A 42 -10.65 2.19 -0.29
C GLN A 42 -11.81 1.33 -0.80
N ALA A 43 -12.35 1.64 -1.99
CA ALA A 43 -13.44 0.86 -2.56
C ALA A 43 -13.07 -0.62 -2.82
N LYS A 44 -11.80 -0.91 -3.14
CA LYS A 44 -11.32 -2.30 -3.31
C LYS A 44 -11.15 -3.00 -1.97
N GLU A 45 -10.68 -2.29 -0.94
CA GLU A 45 -10.54 -2.81 0.41
C GLU A 45 -11.90 -3.12 1.03
N ASP A 46 -12.87 -2.19 0.94
CA ASP A 46 -14.24 -2.39 1.42
C ASP A 46 -14.88 -3.61 0.74
N ALA A 47 -14.77 -3.72 -0.58
CA ALA A 47 -15.32 -4.84 -1.33
C ALA A 47 -14.64 -6.18 -0.97
N LEU A 48 -13.35 -6.15 -0.63
CA LEU A 48 -12.62 -7.32 -0.19
C LEU A 48 -13.06 -7.75 1.23
N GLU A 49 -13.22 -6.79 2.12
CA GLU A 49 -13.71 -7.01 3.50
C GLU A 49 -15.12 -7.61 3.49
N GLU A 50 -16.03 -7.08 2.66
CA GLU A 50 -17.37 -7.64 2.50
C GLU A 50 -17.34 -9.10 2.04
N ARG A 51 -16.48 -9.42 1.06
CA ARG A 51 -16.34 -10.79 0.55
C ARG A 51 -15.74 -11.73 1.60
N MET A 52 -14.81 -11.25 2.41
CA MET A 52 -14.29 -12.01 3.56
C MET A 52 -15.37 -12.27 4.59
N ALA A 53 -16.17 -11.27 4.94
CA ALA A 53 -17.27 -11.41 5.88
C ALA A 53 -18.32 -12.43 5.41
N ARG A 54 -18.50 -12.58 4.10
CA ARG A 54 -19.36 -13.61 3.48
C ARG A 54 -18.68 -14.99 3.36
N GLY A 55 -17.40 -15.12 3.71
CA GLY A 55 -16.63 -16.36 3.57
C GLY A 55 -16.25 -16.71 2.14
N GLU A 56 -16.37 -15.76 1.20
CA GLU A 56 -16.03 -15.95 -0.22
C GLU A 56 -14.52 -15.83 -0.49
N VAL A 57 -13.78 -15.27 0.47
CA VAL A 57 -12.32 -15.15 0.44
C VAL A 57 -11.77 -15.79 1.70
N THR A 58 -11.00 -16.86 1.53
CA THR A 58 -10.37 -17.61 2.63
C THR A 58 -8.87 -17.36 2.74
N SER A 59 -8.26 -16.71 1.75
CA SER A 59 -6.87 -16.27 1.77
C SER A 59 -6.67 -15.04 0.88
N LEU A 60 -5.86 -14.10 1.37
CA LEU A 60 -5.37 -12.95 0.60
C LEU A 60 -4.21 -13.33 -0.34
N TRP A 61 -3.60 -14.50 -0.12
CA TRP A 61 -2.52 -15.00 -0.95
C TRP A 61 -3.06 -15.53 -2.27
N ASP A 62 -2.92 -14.73 -3.30
CA ASP A 62 -3.15 -15.15 -4.68
C ASP A 62 -1.93 -15.92 -5.20
N ARG A 63 -1.91 -17.24 -4.96
CA ARG A 63 -0.83 -18.14 -5.37
C ARG A 63 -0.51 -18.02 -6.86
N ALA A 64 -1.52 -17.88 -7.72
CA ALA A 64 -1.30 -17.79 -9.15
C ALA A 64 -0.58 -16.49 -9.52
N ARG A 65 -0.97 -15.36 -8.91
CA ARG A 65 -0.32 -14.07 -9.12
C ARG A 65 1.11 -14.02 -8.62
N TYR A 66 1.39 -14.60 -7.46
CA TYR A 66 2.70 -14.52 -6.82
C TYR A 66 3.69 -15.58 -7.32
N ALA A 67 3.22 -16.75 -7.75
CA ALA A 67 4.07 -17.78 -8.36
C ALA A 67 4.77 -17.27 -9.63
N VAL A 68 4.08 -16.46 -10.45
CA VAL A 68 4.68 -15.84 -11.67
C VAL A 68 5.82 -14.87 -11.33
N ARG A 69 5.87 -14.37 -10.09
CA ARG A 69 6.94 -13.49 -9.59
C ARG A 69 8.04 -14.25 -8.86
N GLY A 70 7.98 -15.59 -8.84
CA GLY A 70 8.92 -16.44 -8.10
C GLY A 70 8.79 -16.32 -6.58
N VAL A 71 7.62 -15.88 -6.09
CA VAL A 71 7.36 -15.67 -4.67
C VAL A 71 6.53 -16.85 -4.15
N GLU A 72 7.08 -17.59 -3.20
CA GLU A 72 6.45 -18.74 -2.55
C GLU A 72 5.81 -18.33 -1.21
N GLU A 73 4.68 -18.96 -0.87
CA GLU A 73 4.01 -18.79 0.42
C GLU A 73 4.84 -19.53 1.50
N ILE A 74 5.23 -18.83 2.57
CA ILE A 74 6.08 -19.36 3.67
C ILE A 74 5.26 -20.22 4.62
#